data_AF-A0A9E2F3V1-F1
#
_entry.id   AF-A0A9E2F3V1-F1
#
_cell.length_a   1.000
_cell.length_b   1.000
_cell.length_c   1.000
_cell.angle_alpha   90.00
_cell.angle_beta   90.00
_cell.angle_gamma   90.00
#
_symmetry.space_group_name_H-M   'P 1'
#
loop_
_entity.id
_entity.type
_entity.pdbx_description
1 polymer ?
#
loop_
_entity_poly.entity_id
_entity_poly.type
_entity_poly.pdbx_seq_one_letter_code
_entity_poly.pdbx_strand_id
1 'polypeptide(L)'
;TLYPSVDGSEFTVTNTGSVYETGTWSYSPGTDDPGVRYWAAKASNGFNLFWEVDAALTASGAACDSAGDVYNLDCLNAAQVLTSGTFSTGGPALSHITFYDTEIIPIPAAAWLFGSALGLLGWARRKST
;
A
#
# COMPACT_ATOMS: atom_id res chain seq x y z
N THR A 1 -0.85 17.55 12.77
CA THR A 1 -0.90 16.43 11.80
C THR A 1 0.53 16.03 11.48
N LEU A 2 0.79 14.78 11.07
CA LEU A 2 2.15 14.31 10.76
C LEU A 2 2.77 15.10 9.58
N TYR A 3 1.91 15.55 8.66
CA TYR A 3 2.26 16.41 7.52
C TYR A 3 1.34 17.64 7.55
N PRO A 4 1.80 18.77 8.10
CA PRO A 4 0.97 19.98 8.25
C PRO A 4 0.81 20.77 6.95
N SER A 5 1.67 20.52 5.96
CA SER A 5 1.61 21.10 4.62
C SER A 5 0.51 20.51 3.75
N VAL A 6 0.11 19.25 3.98
CA VAL A 6 -0.93 18.59 3.18
C VAL A 6 -2.30 19.13 3.59
N ASP A 7 -2.89 19.97 2.74
CA ASP A 7 -4.21 20.58 2.99
C ASP A 7 -5.32 20.13 2.02
N GLY A 8 -4.96 19.36 1.00
CA GLY A 8 -5.89 18.80 0.02
C GLY A 8 -5.96 19.61 -1.28
N SER A 9 -5.45 20.84 -1.31
CA SER A 9 -5.39 21.66 -2.53
C SER A 9 -4.39 21.12 -3.56
N GLU A 10 -3.47 20.27 -3.11
CA GLU A 10 -2.46 19.62 -3.95
C GLU A 10 -3.03 18.43 -4.73
N PHE A 11 -4.23 17.96 -4.37
CA PHE A 11 -4.89 16.82 -4.98
C PHE A 11 -5.93 17.27 -6.01
N THR A 12 -5.86 16.69 -7.20
CA THR A 12 -6.90 16.82 -8.21
C THR A 12 -7.48 15.45 -8.51
N VAL A 13 -8.81 15.35 -8.52
CA VAL A 13 -9.54 14.13 -8.88
C VAL A 13 -10.38 14.44 -10.11
N THR A 14 -10.16 13.69 -11.19
CA THR A 14 -10.86 13.86 -12.46
C THR A 14 -11.74 12.67 -12.74
N ASN A 15 -13.02 12.90 -13.02
CA ASN A 15 -13.93 11.87 -13.47
C ASN A 15 -13.73 11.59 -14.97
N THR A 16 -13.58 10.32 -15.31
CA THR A 16 -13.53 9.84 -16.70
C THR A 16 -14.69 8.92 -17.05
N GLY A 17 -15.52 8.56 -16.08
CA GLY A 17 -16.67 7.66 -16.21
C GLY A 17 -18.02 8.39 -16.22
N SER A 18 -19.08 7.61 -16.46
CA SER A 18 -20.43 8.13 -16.66
C SER A 18 -21.08 8.68 -15.37
N VAL A 19 -20.63 8.20 -14.20
CA VAL A 19 -21.18 8.57 -12.89
C VAL A 19 -20.11 8.65 -11.79
N TYR A 20 -18.90 9.15 -12.09
CA TYR A 20 -17.77 9.12 -11.14
C TYR A 20 -17.41 7.69 -10.70
N GLU A 21 -17.69 6.71 -11.54
CA GLU A 21 -17.36 5.30 -11.28
C GLU A 21 -15.90 4.96 -11.60
N THR A 22 -15.27 5.79 -12.44
CA THR A 22 -13.86 5.71 -12.81
C THR A 22 -13.28 7.11 -12.95
N GLY A 23 -11.98 7.22 -12.72
CA GLY A 23 -11.30 8.49 -12.84
C GLY A 23 -9.81 8.38 -12.61
N THR A 24 -9.19 9.55 -12.58
CA THR A 24 -7.78 9.71 -12.25
C THR A 24 -7.64 10.61 -11.04
N TRP A 25 -6.52 10.48 -10.36
CA TRP A 25 -6.07 11.43 -9.36
C TRP A 25 -4.65 11.87 -9.69
N SER A 26 -4.30 13.08 -9.28
CA SER A 26 -2.94 13.58 -9.28
C SER A 26 -2.68 14.34 -7.98
N TYR A 27 -1.42 14.36 -7.59
CA TYR A 27 -0.94 14.96 -6.36
C TYR A 27 0.34 15.74 -6.65
N SER A 28 0.41 16.98 -6.20
CA SER A 28 1.59 17.83 -6.30
C SER A 28 2.22 18.03 -4.92
N PRO A 29 3.04 17.08 -4.42
CA PRO A 29 3.61 17.17 -3.08
C PRO A 29 4.48 18.42 -2.89
N GLY A 30 4.41 19.00 -1.70
CA GLY A 30 5.41 19.92 -1.20
C GLY A 30 6.74 19.21 -0.93
N THR A 31 7.79 19.99 -0.62
CA THR A 31 9.16 19.47 -0.41
C THR A 31 9.26 18.40 0.68
N ASP A 32 8.43 18.49 1.71
CA ASP A 32 8.45 17.61 2.87
C ASP A 32 7.26 16.64 2.92
N ASP A 33 6.45 16.61 1.86
CA ASP A 33 5.28 15.75 1.83
C ASP A 33 5.60 14.34 1.34
N PRO A 34 5.00 13.30 1.95
CA PRO A 34 5.10 11.94 1.45
C PRO A 34 4.42 11.83 0.09
N GLY A 35 4.87 10.92 -0.77
CA GLY A 35 4.09 10.56 -1.97
C GLY A 35 2.90 9.66 -1.62
N VAL A 36 2.34 8.97 -2.60
CA VAL A 36 1.21 8.04 -2.39
C VAL A 36 1.60 6.65 -2.83
N ARG A 37 1.48 5.65 -1.94
CA ARG A 37 1.70 4.24 -2.30
C ARG A 37 0.41 3.49 -2.56
N TYR A 38 -0.62 3.82 -1.79
CA TYR A 38 -1.93 3.21 -1.91
C TYR A 38 -3.01 4.26 -1.92
N TRP A 39 -4.11 3.94 -2.58
CA TRP A 39 -5.31 4.74 -2.48
C TRP A 39 -6.53 3.85 -2.48
N ALA A 40 -7.56 4.28 -1.76
CA ALA A 40 -8.83 3.57 -1.66
C ALA A 40 -9.94 4.44 -2.25
N ALA A 41 -10.66 3.90 -3.24
CA ALA A 41 -11.86 4.54 -3.78
C ALA A 41 -13.10 3.92 -3.14
N LYS A 42 -13.85 4.72 -2.39
CA LYS A 42 -15.06 4.29 -1.69
C LYS A 42 -16.30 4.67 -2.48
N ALA A 43 -17.18 3.68 -2.67
CA ALA A 43 -18.52 3.90 -3.19
C ALA A 43 -19.52 2.97 -2.50
N SER A 44 -20.67 3.53 -2.12
CA SER A 44 -21.67 2.79 -1.33
C SER A 44 -21.03 2.10 -0.11
N ASN A 45 -21.38 0.84 0.14
CA ASN A 45 -20.88 0.04 1.26
C ASN A 45 -19.50 -0.60 1.02
N GLY A 46 -18.89 -0.41 -0.16
CA GLY A 46 -17.61 -1.01 -0.54
C GLY A 46 -16.50 0.00 -0.75
N PHE A 47 -15.28 -0.51 -0.91
CA PHE A 47 -14.14 0.23 -1.42
C PHE A 47 -13.25 -0.70 -2.24
N ASN A 48 -12.53 -0.13 -3.20
CA ASN A 48 -11.45 -0.80 -3.91
C ASN A 48 -10.13 -0.20 -3.43
N LEU A 49 -9.17 -1.05 -3.09
CA LEU A 49 -7.80 -0.66 -2.76
C LEU A 49 -6.96 -0.77 -4.04
N PHE A 50 -6.12 0.23 -4.27
CA PHE A 50 -5.24 0.32 -5.43
C PHE A 50 -3.81 0.58 -4.98
N TRP A 51 -2.88 0.03 -5.75
CA TRP A 51 -1.44 0.25 -5.69
C TRP A 51 -0.85 -0.13 -7.04
N GLU A 52 0.36 0.35 -7.34
CA GLU A 52 1.12 -0.10 -8.50
C GLU A 52 2.47 -0.63 -8.06
N VAL A 53 2.97 -1.58 -8.83
CA VAL A 53 4.27 -2.22 -8.63
C VAL A 53 5.02 -2.22 -9.95
N ASP A 54 6.32 -2.51 -9.89
CA ASP A 54 7.08 -2.75 -11.11
C ASP A 54 6.46 -3.90 -11.93
N ALA A 55 6.33 -3.72 -13.25
CA ALA A 55 5.73 -4.71 -14.14
C ALA A 55 6.44 -6.08 -14.10
N ALA A 56 7.73 -6.13 -13.75
CA ALA A 56 8.44 -7.39 -13.54
C ALA A 56 7.85 -8.22 -12.39
N LEU A 57 7.23 -7.58 -11.39
CA LEU A 57 6.64 -8.23 -10.23
C LEU A 57 5.24 -8.79 -10.49
N THR A 58 4.60 -8.40 -11.60
CA THR A 58 3.30 -8.95 -12.01
C THR A 58 3.41 -10.15 -12.96
N ALA A 59 4.64 -10.57 -13.30
CA ALA A 59 4.88 -11.75 -14.11
C ALA A 59 4.41 -13.02 -13.39
N SER A 60 4.11 -14.08 -14.16
CA SER A 60 3.66 -15.33 -13.56
C SER A 60 4.72 -15.91 -12.62
N GLY A 61 4.30 -16.26 -11.40
CA GLY A 61 5.17 -16.74 -10.33
C GLY A 61 5.97 -15.67 -9.59
N ALA A 62 5.81 -14.38 -9.92
CA ALA A 62 6.42 -13.29 -9.18
C ALA A 62 5.56 -12.86 -7.97
N ALA A 63 6.09 -11.96 -7.14
CA ALA A 63 5.48 -11.55 -5.87
C ALA A 63 4.06 -10.97 -6.00
N CYS A 64 3.76 -10.31 -7.13
CA CYS A 64 2.46 -9.71 -7.44
C CYS A 64 1.77 -10.39 -8.63
N ASP A 65 2.00 -11.69 -8.85
CA ASP A 65 1.28 -12.44 -9.89
C ASP A 65 -0.23 -12.38 -9.63
N SER A 66 -0.97 -11.77 -10.58
CA SER A 66 -2.42 -11.63 -10.52
C SER A 66 -3.18 -12.97 -10.52
N ALA A 67 -2.54 -14.08 -10.90
CA ALA A 67 -3.11 -15.42 -10.76
C ALA A 67 -2.96 -15.99 -9.33
N GLY A 68 -2.12 -15.36 -8.50
CA GLY A 68 -1.90 -15.67 -7.09
C GLY A 68 -2.63 -14.71 -6.14
N ASP A 69 -2.19 -14.70 -4.88
CA ASP A 69 -2.68 -13.75 -3.88
C ASP A 69 -1.85 -12.46 -3.93
N VAL A 70 -2.44 -11.37 -4.44
CA VAL A 70 -1.78 -10.07 -4.54
C VAL A 70 -1.79 -9.27 -3.23
N TYR A 71 -2.49 -9.75 -2.19
CA TYR A 71 -2.58 -9.10 -0.87
C TYR A 71 -1.53 -9.63 0.12
N ASN A 72 -0.46 -10.23 -0.39
CA ASN A 72 0.64 -10.74 0.41
C ASN A 72 1.65 -9.64 0.78
N LEU A 73 2.45 -9.89 1.81
CA LEU A 73 3.42 -8.93 2.34
C LEU A 73 4.49 -8.53 1.31
N ASP A 74 4.94 -9.45 0.46
CA ASP A 74 5.98 -9.18 -0.53
C ASP A 74 5.46 -8.25 -1.64
N CYS A 75 4.23 -8.47 -2.09
CA CYS A 75 3.60 -7.61 -3.10
C CYS A 75 3.30 -6.21 -2.56
N LEU A 76 2.68 -6.12 -1.39
CA LEU A 76 2.31 -4.83 -0.80
C LEU A 76 3.58 -4.01 -0.48
N ASN A 77 4.62 -4.62 0.09
CA ASN A 77 5.89 -3.90 0.31
C ASN A 77 6.59 -3.44 -0.97
N ALA A 78 6.24 -3.98 -2.13
CA ALA A 78 6.78 -3.55 -3.42
C ALA A 78 6.00 -2.38 -4.06
N ALA A 79 4.95 -1.88 -3.40
CA ALA A 79 4.17 -0.75 -3.90
C ALA A 79 5.05 0.49 -4.13
N GLN A 80 4.97 1.03 -5.35
CA GLN A 80 5.67 2.22 -5.78
C GLN A 80 5.06 3.48 -5.15
N VAL A 81 5.90 4.49 -4.94
CA VAL A 81 5.45 5.83 -4.58
C VAL A 81 5.08 6.58 -5.85
N LEU A 82 3.84 7.02 -5.94
CA LEU A 82 3.27 7.70 -7.10
C LEU A 82 2.73 9.07 -6.72
N THR A 83 2.63 9.93 -7.73
CA THR A 83 1.98 11.25 -7.67
C THR A 83 0.73 11.31 -8.54
N SER A 84 0.34 10.19 -9.15
CA SER A 84 -0.89 10.07 -9.92
C SER A 84 -1.30 8.60 -10.04
N GLY A 85 -2.58 8.37 -10.28
CA GLY A 85 -3.09 7.02 -10.51
C GLY A 85 -4.51 7.03 -11.03
N THR A 86 -5.05 5.84 -11.24
CA THR A 86 -6.44 5.64 -11.67
C THR A 86 -7.27 5.05 -10.55
N PHE A 87 -8.58 5.22 -10.58
CA PHE A 87 -9.48 4.52 -9.67
C PHE A 87 -10.71 3.99 -10.40
N SER A 88 -11.31 2.98 -9.81
CA SER A 88 -12.63 2.47 -10.18
C SER A 88 -13.41 2.06 -8.93
N THR A 89 -14.73 2.21 -8.94
CA THR A 89 -15.62 1.82 -7.84
C THR A 89 -16.43 0.57 -8.12
N GLY A 90 -16.34 0.02 -9.35
CA GLY A 90 -17.13 -1.14 -9.77
C GLY A 90 -18.62 -0.84 -10.03
N GLY A 91 -18.99 0.44 -10.21
CA GLY A 91 -20.32 0.85 -10.67
C GLY A 91 -20.93 2.03 -9.90
N PRO A 92 -21.06 1.98 -8.56
CA PRO A 92 -21.64 3.09 -7.80
C PRO A 92 -20.74 4.33 -7.84
N ALA A 93 -21.32 5.52 -7.77
CA ALA A 93 -20.56 6.77 -7.83
C ALA A 93 -19.54 6.90 -6.67
N LEU A 94 -18.35 7.43 -6.98
CA LEU A 94 -17.34 7.74 -5.96
C LEU A 94 -17.93 8.67 -4.90
N SER A 95 -17.77 8.27 -3.64
CA SER A 95 -18.13 9.09 -2.49
C SER A 95 -16.91 9.73 -1.84
N HIS A 96 -15.82 8.98 -1.74
CA HIS A 96 -14.57 9.40 -1.09
C HIS A 96 -13.40 8.69 -1.75
N ILE A 97 -12.24 9.35 -1.74
CA ILE A 97 -10.95 8.74 -2.04
C ILE A 97 -10.00 9.05 -0.89
N THR A 98 -9.25 8.04 -0.45
CA THR A 98 -8.29 8.16 0.65
C THR A 98 -6.92 7.73 0.16
N PHE A 99 -5.88 8.47 0.52
CA PHE A 99 -4.50 8.21 0.13
C PHE A 99 -3.67 7.74 1.33
N TYR A 100 -2.72 6.84 1.08
CA TYR A 100 -1.85 6.27 2.10
C TYR A 100 -0.41 6.23 1.61
N ASP A 101 0.51 6.61 2.51
CA ASP A 101 1.94 6.32 2.41
C ASP A 101 2.36 5.60 3.68
N THR A 102 2.16 4.28 3.70
CA THR A 102 2.74 3.47 4.78
C THR A 102 4.20 3.26 4.46
N GLU A 103 5.07 3.68 5.37
CA GLU A 103 6.48 3.30 5.35
C GLU A 103 6.61 1.76 5.39
N ILE A 104 7.69 1.23 4.83
CA ILE A 104 7.97 -0.22 4.76
C ILE A 104 7.74 -0.82 6.14
N ILE A 105 6.81 -1.77 6.26
CA ILE A 105 6.50 -2.43 7.53
C ILE A 105 7.74 -3.25 7.91
N PRO A 106 8.52 -2.85 8.93
CA PRO A 106 9.70 -3.60 9.31
C PRO A 106 9.24 -4.97 9.78
N ILE A 107 9.92 -6.04 9.32
CA ILE A 107 9.68 -7.39 9.84
C ILE A 107 9.71 -7.27 11.37
N PRO A 108 8.63 -7.65 12.08
CA PRO A 108 8.47 -7.26 13.47
C PRO A 108 9.72 -7.65 14.27
N ALA A 109 10.13 -6.80 15.22
CA ALA A 109 11.20 -7.12 16.17
C ALA A 109 11.02 -8.50 16.83
N ALA A 110 9.77 -9.01 16.85
CA ALA A 110 9.43 -10.39 17.17
C ALA A 110 10.30 -11.43 16.45
N ALA A 111 10.62 -11.29 15.16
CA ALA A 111 11.47 -12.27 14.45
C ALA A 111 12.88 -12.38 15.09
N TRP A 112 13.47 -11.24 15.46
CA TRP A 112 14.75 -11.18 16.17
C TRP A 112 14.63 -11.65 17.63
N LEU A 113 13.52 -11.36 18.29
CA LEU A 113 13.25 -11.84 19.66
C LEU A 113 13.05 -13.36 19.70
N PHE A 114 12.30 -13.92 18.75
CA PHE A 114 12.10 -15.36 18.62
C PHE A 114 13.42 -16.06 18.25
N GLY A 115 14.18 -15.51 17.30
CA GLY A 115 15.51 -16.03 16.96
C GLY A 115 16.47 -16.03 18.15
N SER A 116 16.52 -14.93 18.91
CA SER A 116 17.39 -14.82 20.08
C SER A 116 16.95 -15.73 21.24
N ALA A 117 15.65 -15.87 21.49
CA ALA A 117 15.10 -16.79 22.48
C ALA A 117 15.41 -18.25 22.15
N LEU A 118 15.23 -18.67 20.89
CA LEU A 118 15.57 -20.02 20.45
C LEU A 118 17.09 -20.27 20.53
N GLY A 119 17.91 -19.27 20.19
CA GLY A 119 19.36 -19.35 20.36
C GLY A 119 19.79 -19.55 21.82
N LEU A 120 19.18 -18.81 22.75
CA LEU A 120 19.41 -18.95 24.19
C LEU A 120 18.96 -20.31 24.72
N LEU A 121 17.79 -20.81 24.30
CA LEU A 121 17.30 -22.14 24.67
C LEU A 121 18.22 -23.26 24.16
N GLY A 122 18.71 -23.15 22.92
CA GLY A 122 19.69 -24.08 22.35
C GLY A 122 21.02 -24.07 23.11
N TRP A 123 21.50 -22.89 23.49
CA TRP A 123 22.73 -22.75 24.29
C TRP A 123 22.58 -23.29 25.72
N ALA A 124 21.46 -23.02 26.38
CA ALA A 124 21.17 -23.53 27.71
C ALA A 124 21.13 -25.07 27.73
N ARG A 125 20.55 -25.70 26.69
CA ARG A 125 20.55 -27.16 26.54
C ARG A 125 21.96 -27.72 26.38
N ARG A 126 22.83 -27.06 25.61
CA ARG A 126 24.22 -27.49 25.39
C ARG A 126 25.06 -27.48 26.67
N LYS A 127 24.76 -26.59 27.63
CA LYS A 127 25.47 -26.53 28.92
C LYS A 127 25.03 -27.56 29.95
N SER A 128 23.89 -28.21 29.73
CA SER A 128 23.33 -29.18 30.67
C SER A 128 23.74 -30.64 30.35
N THR A 129 24.57 -30.85 29.32
CA THR A 129 25.20 -32.13 28.96
C THR A 129 26.70 -32.00 29.18
#